data_AF-A0A3G7TRH2-F1
#
_entry.id   AF-A0A3G7TRH2-F1
#
_cell.length_a   1.000
_cell.length_b   1.000
_cell.length_c   1.000
_cell.angle_alpha   90.00
_cell.angle_beta   90.00
_cell.angle_gamma   90.00
#
_symmetry.space_group_name_H-M   'P 1'
#
loop_
_entity.id
_entity.type
_entity.pdbx_description
1 polymer ?
#
loop_
_entity_poly.entity_id
_entity_poly.type
_entity_poly.pdbx_seq_one_letter_code
_entity_poly.pdbx_strand_id
1 'polypeptide(L)'
;MILPGWSNDGDRLWQYQIQQLAEQYDVETIVVSNQSNASDMADEVLRRAPETFILLGHSLGGFIAQHVAIKAPERVERLILVGTFPGNVPDEQRTFFKQGMLEPLREGAIPEDYWQTLNPSCVDPERAEDGVLLAKMAAGQNLSCESLINQTNVLISAQDISEKLPAADMPTLIIYGAQDQLFSKAMQELMLDKLPNATLEVVEDCGHMPSIERPMTVTKLLVSWLASDKNTFR
;
A
#
# COMPACT_ATOMS: atom_id res chain seq x y z
N MET A 1 12.35 3.76 -0.66
CA MET A 1 11.58 3.56 0.59
C MET A 1 10.28 2.83 0.29
N ILE A 2 9.90 1.89 1.15
CA ILE A 2 8.66 1.11 1.04
C ILE A 2 7.78 1.44 2.26
N LEU A 3 6.53 1.86 2.02
CA LEU A 3 5.48 1.97 3.02
C LEU A 3 4.54 0.77 2.87
N PRO A 4 4.61 -0.21 3.78
CA PRO A 4 3.79 -1.40 3.67
C PRO A 4 2.32 -1.09 4.02
N GLY A 5 1.43 -2.00 3.63
CA GLY A 5 0.00 -1.92 3.93
C GLY A 5 -0.34 -2.10 5.41
N TRP A 6 -1.63 -2.00 5.71
CA TRP A 6 -2.18 -2.24 7.05
C TRP A 6 -1.68 -3.58 7.61
N SER A 7 -1.40 -3.63 8.91
CA SER A 7 -0.90 -4.79 9.68
C SER A 7 0.51 -5.29 9.38
N ASN A 8 1.15 -4.91 8.28
CA ASN A 8 2.45 -5.45 7.91
C ASN A 8 3.57 -4.87 8.81
N ASP A 9 4.45 -5.74 9.31
CA ASP A 9 5.52 -5.46 10.27
C ASP A 9 6.86 -5.04 9.65
N GLY A 10 6.97 -5.05 8.32
CA GLY A 10 8.14 -4.56 7.60
C GLY A 10 8.44 -5.33 6.31
N ASP A 11 9.66 -5.87 6.24
CA ASP A 11 10.25 -6.38 5.00
C ASP A 11 9.62 -7.71 4.53
N ARG A 12 8.99 -8.48 5.42
CA ARG A 12 8.64 -9.89 5.15
C ARG A 12 7.79 -10.08 3.91
N LEU A 13 6.79 -9.21 3.70
CA LEU A 13 5.89 -9.28 2.54
C LEU A 13 6.45 -8.59 1.29
N TRP A 14 7.62 -7.98 1.39
CA TRP A 14 8.34 -7.31 0.30
C TRP A 14 9.73 -7.91 0.05
N GLN A 15 10.09 -8.97 0.76
CA GLN A 15 11.46 -9.48 0.81
C GLN A 15 12.01 -9.83 -0.57
N TYR A 16 11.17 -10.41 -1.43
CA TYR A 16 11.56 -10.74 -2.80
C TYR A 16 11.90 -9.47 -3.61
N GLN A 17 11.05 -8.44 -3.54
CA GLN A 17 11.29 -7.17 -4.23
C GLN A 17 12.51 -6.45 -3.65
N ILE A 18 12.64 -6.40 -2.32
CA ILE A 18 13.75 -5.77 -1.61
C ILE A 18 15.07 -6.40 -2.07
N GLN A 19 15.17 -7.73 -2.09
CA GLN A 19 16.39 -8.42 -2.50
C GLN A 19 16.82 -8.05 -3.93
N GLN A 20 15.87 -7.90 -4.84
CA GLN A 20 16.15 -7.60 -6.26
C GLN A 20 16.44 -6.11 -6.48
N LEU A 21 15.74 -5.22 -5.77
CA LEU A 21 15.96 -3.77 -5.85
C LEU A 21 17.26 -3.34 -5.15
N ALA A 22 17.71 -4.08 -4.13
CA ALA A 22 18.94 -3.81 -3.39
C ALA A 22 20.20 -3.89 -4.26
N GLU A 23 20.13 -4.45 -5.47
CA GLU A 23 21.24 -4.45 -6.43
C GLU A 23 21.56 -3.04 -6.96
N GLN A 24 20.58 -2.12 -6.94
CA GLN A 24 20.71 -0.78 -7.53
C GLN A 24 20.30 0.35 -6.59
N TYR A 25 19.53 0.05 -5.52
CA TYR A 25 18.97 1.03 -4.61
C TYR A 25 19.29 0.68 -3.16
N ASP A 26 19.41 1.71 -2.32
CA ASP A 26 19.28 1.53 -0.88
C ASP A 26 17.79 1.43 -0.52
N VAL A 27 17.37 0.26 -0.03
CA VAL A 27 15.96 -0.07 0.16
C VAL A 27 15.66 -0.19 1.65
N GLU A 28 14.88 0.77 2.16
CA GLU A 28 14.35 0.75 3.52
C GLU A 28 12.83 0.61 3.50
N THR A 29 12.30 -0.27 4.36
CA THR A 29 10.87 -0.30 4.70
C THR A 29 10.60 0.55 5.94
N ILE A 30 9.65 1.46 5.82
CA ILE A 30 9.21 2.32 6.91
C ILE A 30 7.80 1.93 7.32
N VAL A 31 7.70 1.35 8.51
CA VAL A 31 6.42 1.14 9.20
C VAL A 31 6.07 2.41 9.98
N VAL A 32 4.89 2.96 9.70
CA VAL A 32 4.27 4.04 10.48
C VAL A 32 2.95 3.54 11.05
N SER A 33 2.85 3.54 12.38
CA SER A 33 1.72 2.93 13.10
C SER A 33 1.38 3.62 14.43
N ASN A 34 2.13 4.66 14.81
CA ASN A 34 1.94 5.35 16.09
C ASN A 34 0.97 6.55 15.99
N GLN A 35 0.70 7.05 14.78
CA GLN A 35 -0.24 8.13 14.51
C GLN A 35 -1.60 7.56 14.09
N SER A 36 -2.68 8.32 14.24
CA SER A 36 -4.05 7.86 13.93
C SER A 36 -4.70 8.59 12.75
N ASN A 37 -3.95 9.40 12.01
CA ASN A 37 -4.38 10.03 10.76
C ASN A 37 -3.24 10.02 9.72
N ALA A 38 -3.62 10.03 8.43
CA ALA A 38 -2.67 9.89 7.32
C ALA A 38 -1.70 11.08 7.19
N SER A 39 -2.14 12.30 7.55
CA SER A 39 -1.30 13.49 7.48
C SER A 39 -0.10 13.37 8.43
N ASP A 40 -0.34 13.00 9.68
CA ASP A 40 0.72 12.88 10.69
C ASP A 40 1.62 11.67 10.41
N MET A 41 1.06 10.57 9.88
CA MET A 41 1.86 9.46 9.37
C MET A 41 2.78 9.90 8.22
N ALA A 42 2.30 10.73 7.30
CA ALA A 42 3.13 11.28 6.24
C ALA A 42 4.24 12.20 6.77
N ASP A 43 3.97 12.98 7.83
CA ASP A 43 5.01 13.81 8.47
C ASP A 43 6.09 12.95 9.16
N GLU A 44 5.71 11.82 9.77
CA GLU A 44 6.66 10.83 10.28
C GLU A 44 7.54 10.26 9.17
N VAL A 45 6.96 9.88 8.03
CA VAL A 45 7.72 9.39 6.87
C VAL A 45 8.71 10.45 6.40
N LEU A 46 8.27 11.69 6.21
CA LEU A 46 9.13 12.80 5.74
C LEU A 46 10.28 13.13 6.68
N ARG A 47 10.09 12.92 7.99
CA ARG A 47 11.14 13.14 9.00
C ARG A 47 12.23 12.08 8.96
N ARG A 48 11.88 10.84 8.59
CA ARG A 48 12.79 9.70 8.49
C ARG A 48 13.43 9.58 7.11
N ALA A 49 12.75 10.08 6.08
CA ALA A 49 13.21 10.02 4.70
C ALA A 49 14.48 10.87 4.46
N PRO A 50 15.38 10.45 3.55
CA PRO A 50 16.48 11.29 3.07
C PRO A 50 15.96 12.48 2.27
N GLU A 51 16.83 13.42 1.90
CA GLU A 51 16.44 14.67 1.21
C GLU A 51 15.57 14.42 -0.03
N THR A 52 15.99 13.52 -0.92
CA THR A 52 15.19 13.01 -2.04
C THR A 52 15.12 11.49 -2.04
N PHE A 53 14.01 10.91 -2.49
CA PHE A 53 13.80 9.46 -2.45
C PHE A 53 12.74 8.97 -3.45
N ILE A 54 12.82 7.68 -3.76
CA ILE A 54 11.74 6.92 -4.42
C ILE A 54 10.82 6.35 -3.35
N LEU A 55 9.51 6.50 -3.53
CA LEU A 55 8.51 6.06 -2.58
C LEU A 55 7.58 5.02 -3.20
N LEU A 56 7.58 3.82 -2.62
CA LEU A 56 6.58 2.79 -2.90
C LEU A 56 5.63 2.72 -1.71
N GLY A 57 4.33 2.75 -1.95
CA GLY A 57 3.31 2.54 -0.94
C GLY A 57 2.29 1.50 -1.39
N HIS A 58 1.99 0.54 -0.51
CA HIS A 58 0.97 -0.48 -0.75
C HIS A 58 -0.24 -0.27 0.15
N SER A 59 -1.45 -0.37 -0.39
CA SER A 59 -2.69 -0.31 0.39
C SER A 59 -2.73 0.96 1.26
N LEU A 60 -2.92 0.84 2.58
CA LEU A 60 -2.80 1.97 3.51
C LEU A 60 -1.49 2.77 3.34
N GLY A 61 -0.35 2.09 3.13
CA GLY A 61 0.93 2.72 2.85
C GLY A 61 0.92 3.52 1.55
N GLY A 62 0.13 3.12 0.55
CA GLY A 62 -0.10 3.87 -0.69
C GLY A 62 -0.95 5.12 -0.46
N PHE A 63 -1.95 5.07 0.44
CA PHE A 63 -2.69 6.26 0.85
C PHE A 63 -1.79 7.26 1.57
N ILE A 64 -0.93 6.78 2.48
CA ILE A 64 0.06 7.63 3.17
C ILE A 64 1.09 8.17 2.18
N ALA A 65 1.54 7.37 1.21
CA ALA A 65 2.50 7.80 0.19
C ALA A 65 1.97 8.94 -0.67
N GLN A 66 0.68 8.95 -1.01
CA GLN A 66 0.02 10.07 -1.69
C GLN A 66 0.09 11.34 -0.83
N HIS A 67 -0.18 11.24 0.48
CA HIS A 67 -0.02 12.39 1.39
C HIS A 67 1.42 12.91 1.45
N VAL A 68 2.42 12.02 1.43
CA VAL A 68 3.84 12.40 1.37
C VAL A 68 4.13 13.16 0.07
N ALA A 69 3.71 12.62 -1.08
CA ALA A 69 3.93 13.21 -2.39
C ALA A 69 3.24 14.57 -2.57
N ILE A 70 2.05 14.77 -1.98
CA ILE A 70 1.35 16.06 -1.99
C ILE A 70 2.07 17.09 -1.08
N LYS A 71 2.60 16.65 0.06
CA LYS A 71 3.22 17.54 1.05
C LYS A 71 4.62 18.02 0.65
N ALA A 72 5.40 17.16 0.00
CA ALA A 72 6.78 17.45 -0.40
C ALA A 72 7.07 16.87 -1.80
N PRO A 73 6.36 17.32 -2.85
CA PRO A 73 6.51 16.79 -4.21
C PRO A 73 7.95 16.87 -4.72
N GLU A 74 8.70 17.90 -4.32
CA GLU A 74 10.10 18.10 -4.69
C GLU A 74 11.06 17.05 -4.10
N ARG A 75 10.65 16.34 -3.05
CA ARG A 75 11.46 15.30 -2.39
C ARG A 75 11.19 13.90 -2.97
N VAL A 76 10.01 13.69 -3.57
CA VAL A 76 9.63 12.37 -4.11
C VAL A 76 10.01 12.30 -5.58
N GLU A 77 11.06 11.55 -5.88
CA GLU A 77 11.58 11.44 -7.24
C GLU A 77 10.70 10.62 -8.19
N ARG A 78 10.07 9.60 -7.62
CA ARG A 78 9.17 8.65 -8.27
C ARG A 78 8.24 8.07 -7.21
N LEU A 79 6.97 7.92 -7.57
CA LEU A 79 5.94 7.35 -6.72
C LEU A 79 5.46 6.03 -7.29
N ILE A 80 5.31 5.01 -6.44
CA ILE A 80 4.74 3.72 -6.82
C ILE A 80 3.59 3.43 -5.86
N LEU A 81 2.39 3.24 -6.40
CA LEU A 81 1.16 2.99 -5.68
C LEU A 81 0.66 1.58 -5.99
N VAL A 82 0.60 0.70 -5.00
CA VAL A 82 0.22 -0.71 -5.20
C VAL A 82 -1.09 -0.98 -4.48
N GLY A 83 -2.14 -1.36 -5.22
CA GLY A 83 -3.45 -1.72 -4.67
C GLY A 83 -3.93 -0.76 -3.59
N THR A 84 -4.07 0.54 -3.92
CA THR A 84 -4.40 1.59 -2.94
C THR A 84 -5.61 2.39 -3.40
N PHE A 85 -5.96 3.45 -2.69
CA PHE A 85 -7.12 4.28 -2.95
C PHE A 85 -6.78 5.75 -2.69
N PRO A 86 -7.51 6.72 -3.28
CA PRO A 86 -7.31 8.15 -3.07
C PRO A 86 -8.12 8.70 -1.87
N GLY A 87 -8.65 7.83 -1.01
CA GLY A 87 -9.65 8.17 0.01
C GLY A 87 -11.06 7.82 -0.44
N ASN A 88 -12.06 8.51 0.14
CA ASN A 88 -13.49 8.29 -0.13
C ASN A 88 -13.95 6.82 -0.01
N VAL A 89 -13.47 6.13 1.02
CA VAL A 89 -13.86 4.73 1.27
C VAL A 89 -15.39 4.64 1.39
N PRO A 90 -16.07 3.82 0.56
CA PRO A 90 -17.51 3.60 0.64
C PRO A 90 -17.98 3.23 2.04
N ASP A 91 -19.20 3.64 2.41
CA ASP A 91 -19.74 3.40 3.76
C ASP A 91 -19.75 1.92 4.15
N GLU A 92 -19.99 1.03 3.19
CA GLU A 92 -19.92 -0.43 3.41
C GLU A 92 -18.51 -0.87 3.79
N GLN A 93 -17.48 -0.45 3.05
CA GLN A 93 -16.08 -0.75 3.36
C GLN A 93 -15.64 -0.09 4.68
N ARG A 94 -16.09 1.14 4.95
CA ARG A 94 -15.84 1.83 6.23
C ARG A 94 -16.46 1.05 7.40
N THR A 95 -17.66 0.52 7.20
CA THR A 95 -18.35 -0.33 8.17
C THR A 95 -17.61 -1.64 8.37
N PHE A 96 -17.13 -2.26 7.30
CA PHE A 96 -16.28 -3.45 7.34
C PHE A 96 -15.02 -3.22 8.19
N PHE A 97 -14.25 -2.15 7.95
CA PHE A 97 -13.07 -1.83 8.76
C PHE A 97 -13.43 -1.53 10.22
N LYS A 98 -14.54 -0.86 10.47
CA LYS A 98 -14.97 -0.50 11.83
C LYS A 98 -15.41 -1.72 12.64
N GLN A 99 -16.37 -2.49 12.12
CA GLN A 99 -16.96 -3.62 12.83
C GLN A 99 -16.09 -4.87 12.75
N GLY A 100 -15.46 -5.11 11.60
CA GLY A 100 -14.64 -6.29 11.36
C GLY A 100 -13.22 -6.19 11.90
N MET A 101 -12.70 -4.97 12.15
CA MET A 101 -11.33 -4.78 12.66
C MET A 101 -11.26 -3.91 13.91
N LEU A 102 -11.76 -2.68 13.87
CA LEU A 102 -11.54 -1.72 14.97
C LEU A 102 -12.20 -2.16 16.29
N GLU A 103 -13.43 -2.62 16.24
CA GLU A 103 -14.19 -3.05 17.43
C GLU A 103 -13.55 -4.28 18.11
N PRO A 104 -13.23 -5.38 17.39
CA PRO A 104 -12.49 -6.52 17.96
C PRO A 104 -11.15 -6.13 18.60
N LEU A 105 -10.36 -5.29 17.91
CA LEU A 105 -9.06 -4.83 18.41
C LEU A 105 -9.18 -4.06 19.73
N ARG A 106 -10.24 -3.26 19.89
CA ARG A 106 -10.51 -2.49 21.13
C ARG A 106 -10.95 -3.36 22.30
N GLU A 107 -11.59 -4.48 22.02
CA GLU A 107 -11.98 -5.47 23.03
C GLU A 107 -10.79 -6.35 23.47
N GLY A 108 -9.59 -6.13 22.91
CA GLY A 108 -8.40 -6.91 23.20
C GLY A 108 -8.40 -8.28 22.51
N ALA A 109 -9.29 -8.49 21.56
CA ALA A 109 -9.39 -9.71 20.77
C ALA A 109 -8.68 -9.51 19.44
N ILE A 110 -7.50 -10.09 19.29
CA ILE A 110 -7.09 -10.65 17.99
C ILE A 110 -7.31 -12.14 18.15
N PRO A 111 -8.45 -12.68 17.68
CA PRO A 111 -8.64 -14.13 17.65
C PRO A 111 -7.44 -14.83 17.01
N GLU A 112 -7.06 -16.01 17.50
CA GLU A 112 -5.94 -16.80 16.94
C GLU A 112 -6.11 -17.06 15.43
N ASP A 113 -7.36 -17.15 14.98
CA ASP A 113 -7.80 -17.37 13.61
C ASP A 113 -8.13 -16.08 12.83
N TYR A 114 -7.89 -14.90 13.41
CA TYR A 114 -8.22 -13.62 12.79
C TYR A 114 -7.56 -13.46 11.42
N TRP A 115 -6.26 -13.75 11.35
CA TRP A 115 -5.51 -13.73 10.08
C TRP A 115 -5.94 -14.83 9.12
N GLN A 116 -6.34 -16.00 9.64
CA GLN A 116 -6.86 -17.10 8.83
C GLN A 116 -8.20 -16.73 8.17
N THR A 117 -8.96 -15.83 8.79
CA THR A 117 -10.24 -15.34 8.28
C THR A 117 -10.07 -14.18 7.30
N LEU A 118 -9.15 -13.24 7.57
CA LEU A 118 -8.97 -12.04 6.74
C LEU A 118 -8.07 -12.26 5.52
N ASN A 119 -6.99 -13.04 5.64
CA ASN A 119 -6.02 -13.15 4.56
C ASN A 119 -6.59 -13.76 3.27
N PRO A 120 -7.50 -14.77 3.31
CA PRO A 120 -8.12 -15.31 2.12
C PRO A 120 -8.90 -14.28 1.28
N SER A 121 -9.50 -13.25 1.89
CA SER A 121 -10.24 -12.21 1.14
C SER A 121 -9.34 -11.15 0.52
N CYS A 122 -8.05 -11.15 0.86
CA CYS A 122 -7.06 -10.18 0.35
C CYS A 122 -6.26 -10.73 -0.84
N VAL A 123 -6.48 -11.97 -1.26
CA VAL A 123 -5.74 -12.60 -2.37
C VAL A 123 -6.69 -12.95 -3.51
N ASP A 124 -6.13 -13.37 -4.64
CA ASP A 124 -6.91 -13.94 -5.73
C ASP A 124 -7.82 -15.06 -5.19
N PRO A 125 -9.14 -15.08 -5.51
CA PRO A 125 -10.05 -16.14 -5.09
C PRO A 125 -9.57 -17.55 -5.37
N GLU A 126 -8.86 -17.78 -6.47
CA GLU A 126 -8.28 -19.09 -6.82
C GLU A 126 -7.14 -19.50 -5.88
N ARG A 127 -6.63 -18.56 -5.08
CA ARG A 127 -5.54 -18.74 -4.10
C ARG A 127 -5.99 -18.55 -2.67
N ALA A 128 -7.29 -18.36 -2.43
CA ALA A 128 -7.86 -18.20 -1.10
C ALA A 128 -7.63 -19.44 -0.20
N GLU A 129 -7.30 -20.60 -0.77
CA GLU A 129 -6.95 -21.83 -0.04
C GLU A 129 -5.45 -22.18 -0.10
N ASP A 130 -4.60 -21.31 -0.67
CA ASP A 130 -3.14 -21.51 -0.71
C ASP A 130 -2.54 -21.28 0.69
N GLY A 131 -2.51 -22.35 1.50
CA GLY A 131 -2.02 -22.29 2.88
C GLY A 131 -0.58 -21.78 3.03
N VAL A 132 0.28 -21.96 2.01
CA VAL A 132 1.66 -21.44 2.04
C VAL A 132 1.66 -19.92 1.87
N LEU A 133 0.86 -19.39 0.95
CA LEU A 133 0.68 -17.96 0.77
C LEU A 133 0.09 -17.31 2.03
N LEU A 134 -0.98 -17.88 2.58
CA LEU A 134 -1.67 -17.35 3.75
C LEU A 134 -0.79 -17.37 5.00
N ALA A 135 0.01 -18.43 5.18
CA ALA A 135 0.97 -18.50 6.28
C ALA A 135 2.07 -17.44 6.15
N LYS A 136 2.55 -17.15 4.93
CA LYS A 136 3.50 -16.04 4.69
C LYS A 136 2.89 -14.69 5.03
N MET A 137 1.62 -14.45 4.67
CA MET A 137 0.91 -13.23 5.04
C MET A 137 0.84 -13.07 6.55
N ALA A 138 0.33 -14.08 7.26
CA ALA A 138 0.21 -14.06 8.71
C ALA A 138 1.56 -13.82 9.40
N ALA A 139 2.63 -14.43 8.89
CA ALA A 139 3.97 -14.23 9.42
C ALA A 139 4.50 -12.79 9.24
N GLY A 140 3.98 -12.00 8.29
CA GLY A 140 4.31 -10.59 8.11
C GLY A 140 3.41 -9.63 8.88
N GLN A 141 2.45 -10.13 9.68
CA GLN A 141 1.42 -9.31 10.32
C GLN A 141 1.56 -9.35 11.85
N ASN A 142 2.55 -8.63 12.37
CA ASN A 142 2.96 -8.72 13.78
C ASN A 142 3.05 -7.34 14.47
N LEU A 143 2.08 -6.46 14.20
CA LEU A 143 1.95 -5.17 14.89
C LEU A 143 1.19 -5.31 16.21
N SER A 144 1.45 -4.39 17.16
CA SER A 144 0.68 -4.32 18.41
C SER A 144 -0.79 -3.96 18.15
N CYS A 145 -1.69 -4.33 19.06
CA CYS A 145 -3.11 -3.94 18.96
C CYS A 145 -3.28 -2.42 18.83
N GLU A 146 -2.48 -1.63 19.55
CA GLU A 146 -2.50 -0.16 19.45
C GLU A 146 -2.12 0.32 18.05
N SER A 147 -1.07 -0.24 17.46
CA SER A 147 -0.65 0.05 16.09
C SER A 147 -1.72 -0.30 15.06
N LEU A 148 -2.38 -1.46 15.23
CA LEU A 148 -3.48 -1.88 14.36
C LEU A 148 -4.68 -0.94 14.49
N ILE A 149 -5.08 -0.57 15.72
CA ILE A 149 -6.15 0.42 15.98
C ILE A 149 -5.84 1.75 15.30
N ASN A 150 -4.62 2.24 15.43
CA ASN A 150 -4.16 3.49 14.82
C ASN A 150 -4.26 3.45 13.29
N GLN A 151 -3.74 2.41 12.66
CA GLN A 151 -3.84 2.22 11.21
C GLN A 151 -5.30 2.05 10.74
N THR A 152 -6.12 1.31 11.49
CA THR A 152 -7.55 1.15 11.18
C THR A 152 -8.31 2.48 11.31
N ASN A 153 -7.97 3.35 12.27
CA ASN A 153 -8.53 4.69 12.34
C ASN A 153 -8.20 5.52 11.09
N VAL A 154 -7.02 5.36 10.48
CA VAL A 154 -6.70 6.02 9.21
C VAL A 154 -7.61 5.54 8.09
N LEU A 155 -7.80 4.23 7.93
CA LEU A 155 -8.72 3.66 6.93
C LEU A 155 -10.14 4.20 7.12
N ILE A 156 -10.63 4.22 8.36
CA ILE A 156 -12.00 4.64 8.70
C ILE A 156 -12.19 6.16 8.60
N SER A 157 -11.13 6.96 8.73
CA SER A 157 -11.21 8.42 8.65
C SER A 157 -10.69 9.00 7.33
N ALA A 158 -10.27 8.13 6.39
CA ALA A 158 -9.71 8.53 5.11
C ALA A 158 -10.69 9.43 4.33
N GLN A 159 -10.31 10.69 4.20
CA GLN A 159 -11.00 11.67 3.35
C GLN A 159 -10.55 11.52 1.91
N ASP A 160 -11.42 11.88 0.97
CA ASP A 160 -11.06 11.99 -0.43
C ASP A 160 -9.96 13.06 -0.62
N ILE A 161 -8.83 12.65 -1.20
CA ILE A 161 -7.74 13.54 -1.58
C ILE A 161 -7.51 13.58 -3.09
N SER A 162 -8.39 12.99 -3.90
CA SER A 162 -8.25 12.90 -5.36
C SER A 162 -8.01 14.27 -6.02
N GLU A 163 -8.70 15.32 -5.57
CA GLU A 163 -8.51 16.69 -6.08
C GLU A 163 -7.16 17.33 -5.69
N LYS A 164 -6.40 16.72 -4.80
CA LYS A 164 -5.04 17.16 -4.41
C LYS A 164 -3.95 16.40 -5.13
N LEU A 165 -4.26 15.25 -5.74
CA LEU A 165 -3.29 14.43 -6.47
C LEU A 165 -2.59 15.17 -7.63
N PRO A 166 -3.16 16.20 -8.28
CA PRO A 166 -2.41 16.98 -9.26
C PRO A 166 -1.14 17.65 -8.72
N ALA A 167 -1.00 17.81 -7.40
CA ALA A 167 0.22 18.31 -6.77
C ALA A 167 1.37 17.29 -6.75
N ALA A 168 1.06 15.99 -6.87
CA ALA A 168 2.05 14.93 -7.02
C ALA A 168 2.45 14.81 -8.50
N ASP A 169 3.37 15.67 -8.93
CA ASP A 169 3.78 15.85 -10.33
C ASP A 169 4.95 14.96 -10.79
N MET A 170 5.47 14.11 -9.91
CA MET A 170 6.52 13.15 -10.24
C MET A 170 5.96 11.97 -11.05
N PRO A 171 6.82 11.26 -11.82
CA PRO A 171 6.41 10.02 -12.47
C PRO A 171 5.82 9.04 -11.45
N THR A 172 4.62 8.54 -11.74
CA THR A 172 3.88 7.65 -10.85
C THR A 172 3.52 6.34 -11.54
N LEU A 173 3.83 5.21 -10.89
CA LEU A 173 3.37 3.89 -11.31
C LEU A 173 2.25 3.42 -10.39
N ILE A 174 1.10 3.09 -10.95
CA ILE A 174 0.02 2.40 -10.24
C ILE A 174 0.07 0.92 -10.62
N ILE A 175 0.13 0.03 -9.64
CA ILE A 175 0.07 -1.41 -9.81
C ILE A 175 -1.23 -1.92 -9.17
N TYR A 176 -2.06 -2.60 -9.95
CA TYR A 176 -3.35 -3.12 -9.51
C TYR A 176 -3.42 -4.63 -9.74
N GLY A 177 -3.82 -5.40 -8.72
CA GLY A 177 -4.18 -6.80 -8.92
C GLY A 177 -5.58 -6.90 -9.53
N ALA A 178 -5.73 -7.62 -10.65
CA ALA A 178 -7.01 -7.70 -11.37
C ALA A 178 -8.19 -8.14 -10.49
N GLN A 179 -7.92 -8.98 -9.48
CA GLN A 179 -8.88 -9.57 -8.55
C GLN A 179 -8.87 -8.91 -7.16
N ASP A 180 -8.32 -7.71 -7.02
CA ASP A 180 -8.35 -6.96 -5.76
C ASP A 180 -9.80 -6.61 -5.38
N GLN A 181 -10.28 -7.21 -4.29
CA GLN A 181 -11.62 -7.00 -3.75
C GLN A 181 -11.70 -5.86 -2.73
N LEU A 182 -10.56 -5.30 -2.32
CA LEU A 182 -10.49 -4.22 -1.32
C LEU A 182 -10.54 -2.85 -1.98
N PHE A 183 -9.75 -2.60 -3.01
CA PHE A 183 -9.75 -1.32 -3.71
C PHE A 183 -9.93 -1.51 -5.21
N SER A 184 -11.13 -1.18 -5.69
CA SER A 184 -11.56 -1.50 -7.05
C SER A 184 -10.70 -0.84 -8.13
N LYS A 185 -10.72 -1.43 -9.33
CA LYS A 185 -10.15 -0.85 -10.55
C LYS A 185 -10.58 0.61 -10.77
N ALA A 186 -11.83 0.95 -10.46
CA ALA A 186 -12.34 2.32 -10.61
C ALA A 186 -11.61 3.33 -9.71
N MET A 187 -11.17 2.93 -8.51
CA MET A 187 -10.34 3.78 -7.64
C MET A 187 -8.94 4.00 -8.24
N GLN A 188 -8.39 2.98 -8.90
CA GLN A 188 -7.10 3.09 -9.59
C GLN A 188 -7.19 3.99 -10.82
N GLU A 189 -8.26 3.84 -11.61
CA GLU A 189 -8.56 4.68 -12.78
C GLU A 189 -8.79 6.15 -12.38
N LEU A 190 -9.45 6.39 -11.24
CA LEU A 190 -9.57 7.74 -10.68
C LEU A 190 -8.20 8.34 -10.33
N MET A 191 -7.32 7.58 -9.68
CA MET A 191 -5.96 8.04 -9.40
C MET A 191 -5.17 8.30 -10.70
N LEU A 192 -5.30 7.42 -11.70
CA LEU A 192 -4.68 7.58 -13.01
C LEU A 192 -5.13 8.86 -13.71
N ASP A 193 -6.42 9.20 -13.65
CA ASP A 193 -6.98 10.43 -14.22
C ASP A 193 -6.48 11.70 -13.52
N LYS A 194 -6.29 11.65 -12.20
CA LYS A 194 -5.92 12.81 -11.37
C LYS A 194 -4.42 13.05 -11.26
N LEU A 195 -3.59 12.02 -11.42
CA LEU A 195 -2.13 12.12 -11.37
C LEU A 195 -1.58 12.47 -12.76
N PRO A 196 -0.86 13.59 -12.93
CA PRO A 196 -0.51 14.11 -14.25
C PRO A 196 0.45 13.21 -15.05
N ASN A 197 1.33 12.48 -14.35
CA ASN A 197 2.39 11.68 -14.96
C ASN A 197 2.30 10.21 -14.50
N ALA A 198 1.08 9.65 -14.49
CA ALA A 198 0.81 8.30 -14.02
C ALA A 198 0.63 7.26 -15.14
N THR A 199 1.07 6.04 -14.87
CA THR A 199 0.76 4.84 -15.67
C THR A 199 0.12 3.78 -14.78
N LEU A 200 -0.83 3.02 -15.32
CA LEU A 200 -1.49 1.92 -14.62
C LEU A 200 -1.08 0.58 -15.23
N GLU A 201 -0.52 -0.29 -14.40
CA GLU A 201 -0.21 -1.68 -14.74
C GLU A 201 -1.15 -2.62 -13.98
N VAL A 202 -1.85 -3.46 -14.73
CA VAL A 202 -2.75 -4.48 -14.18
C VAL A 202 -2.03 -5.82 -14.15
N VAL A 203 -1.98 -6.43 -12.98
CA VAL A 203 -1.42 -7.76 -12.76
C VAL A 203 -2.57 -8.77 -12.76
N GLU A 204 -2.63 -9.56 -13.83
CA GLU A 204 -3.61 -10.64 -13.96
C GLU A 204 -3.41 -11.73 -12.89
N ASP A 205 -4.51 -12.43 -12.58
CA ASP A 205 -4.56 -13.51 -11.59
C ASP A 205 -3.98 -13.08 -10.23
N CYS A 206 -4.31 -11.88 -9.77
CA CYS A 206 -3.71 -11.28 -8.57
C CYS A 206 -4.74 -10.52 -7.77
N GLY A 207 -4.80 -10.78 -6.46
CA GLY A 207 -5.59 -10.01 -5.51
C GLY A 207 -4.87 -8.77 -4.98
N HIS A 208 -5.17 -8.42 -3.74
CA HIS A 208 -4.69 -7.22 -3.06
C HIS A 208 -3.23 -7.33 -2.58
N MET A 209 -2.58 -8.50 -2.72
CA MET A 209 -1.22 -8.72 -2.26
C MET A 209 -0.21 -9.02 -3.40
N PRO A 210 -0.06 -8.14 -4.42
CA PRO A 210 0.81 -8.41 -5.58
C PRO A 210 2.25 -8.82 -5.25
N SER A 211 2.84 -8.25 -4.19
CA SER A 211 4.24 -8.49 -3.82
C SER A 211 4.51 -9.96 -3.48
N ILE A 212 3.54 -10.68 -2.92
CA ILE A 212 3.67 -12.09 -2.54
C ILE A 212 2.86 -13.02 -3.45
N GLU A 213 1.81 -12.50 -4.09
CA GLU A 213 1.00 -13.28 -5.02
C GLU A 213 1.69 -13.47 -6.37
N ARG A 214 2.28 -12.41 -6.89
CA ARG A 214 2.96 -12.37 -8.19
C ARG A 214 4.34 -11.71 -8.06
N PRO A 215 5.23 -12.25 -7.18
CA PRO A 215 6.48 -11.59 -6.80
C PRO A 215 7.39 -11.29 -8.00
N MET A 216 7.52 -12.24 -8.92
CA MET A 216 8.33 -12.09 -10.12
C MET A 216 7.78 -11.03 -11.07
N THR A 217 6.47 -11.05 -11.32
CA THR A 217 5.79 -10.08 -12.19
C THR A 217 5.94 -8.68 -11.66
N VAL A 218 5.61 -8.46 -10.38
CA VAL A 218 5.73 -7.16 -9.72
C VAL A 218 7.17 -6.67 -9.74
N THR A 219 8.14 -7.52 -9.41
CA THR A 219 9.56 -7.12 -9.42
C THR A 219 10.03 -6.72 -10.81
N LYS A 220 9.64 -7.47 -11.85
CA LYS A 220 9.99 -7.14 -13.23
C LYS A 220 9.41 -5.77 -13.63
N LEU A 221 8.16 -5.50 -13.26
CA LEU A 221 7.52 -4.20 -13.48
C LEU A 221 8.30 -3.08 -12.77
N LEU A 222 8.59 -3.25 -11.47
CA LEU A 222 9.34 -2.28 -10.67
C LEU A 222 10.72 -1.98 -11.27
N VAL A 223 11.51 -3.02 -11.55
CA VAL A 223 12.87 -2.85 -12.11
C VAL A 223 12.81 -2.18 -13.49
N SER A 224 11.91 -2.62 -14.37
CA SER A 224 11.79 -2.04 -15.71
C SER A 224 11.34 -0.58 -15.68
N TRP A 225 10.38 -0.24 -14.82
CA TRP A 225 9.85 1.11 -14.72
C TRP A 225 10.82 2.06 -14.04
N LEU A 226 11.54 1.60 -13.02
CA LEU A 226 12.57 2.40 -12.36
C LEU A 226 13.76 2.71 -13.27
N ALA A 227 14.09 1.80 -14.19
CA ALA A 227 15.14 1.98 -15.19
C ALA A 227 14.74 2.88 -16.38
N SER A 228 13.46 3.21 -16.57
CA SER A 228 13.02 4.06 -17.68
C SER A 228 13.46 5.52 -17.49
N ASP A 229 13.57 6.31 -18.56
CA ASP A 229 13.88 7.73 -18.44
C ASP A 229 12.71 8.50 -17.79
N LYS A 230 13.00 9.48 -16.92
CA LYS A 230 11.98 10.35 -16.31
C LYS A 230 11.22 11.15 -17.37
N ASN A 231 11.82 11.40 -18.53
CA ASN A 231 11.20 12.12 -19.65
C ASN A 231 10.14 11.31 -20.42
N THR A 232 10.02 10.00 -20.17
CA THR A 232 9.05 9.13 -20.87
C THR A 232 7.60 9.39 -20.43
N PHE A 233 7.40 10.12 -19.34
CA PHE A 233 6.09 10.27 -18.68
C PHE A 233 5.51 11.69 -18.77
N ARG A 234 6.10 12.57 -19.59
CA ARG A 234 5.66 13.97 -19.81
C ARG A 234 4.90 14.14 -21.12
#